data_AF-A0A850PAS9-F1
#
_entry.id   AF-A0A850PAS9-F1
#
_cell.length_a   1.000
_cell.length_b   1.000
_cell.length_c   1.000
_cell.angle_alpha   90.00
_cell.angle_beta   90.00
_cell.angle_gamma   90.00
#
_symmetry.space_group_name_H-M   'P 1'
#
loop_
_entity.id
_entity.type
_entity.pdbx_description
1 polymer ?
#
loop_
_entity_poly.entity_id
_entity_poly.type
_entity_poly.pdbx_seq_one_letter_code
_entity_poly.pdbx_strand_id
1 'polypeptide(L)'
;MTGNFEIRLSEDDPDDRYDPGEVGAATDSRTLRLWRAHEAQRQGELRLSAQTVSISGIMGRSATLIGWTLTITLALSTASATAGHRLLMISAAMALASAMIAIVNFRPFRWGLSGDLPSYVLGTDSKPVTFETELEYVEALALRAQMDLDANNVRVDRAARVLLWSLILLGSAVASAALISLSFVF
;
A
#
# COMPACT_ATOMS: atom_id res chain seq x y z
N MET A 1 -33.80 -21.62 -22.46
CA MET A 1 -33.96 -20.27 -23.05
C MET A 1 -32.59 -19.79 -23.46
N THR A 2 -32.21 -20.04 -24.71
CA THR A 2 -30.93 -19.68 -25.32
C THR A 2 -31.19 -18.45 -26.20
N GLY A 3 -30.70 -17.28 -25.78
CA GLY A 3 -30.77 -16.07 -26.58
C GLY A 3 -29.64 -16.07 -27.61
N ASN A 4 -30.00 -16.10 -28.89
CA ASN A 4 -29.05 -15.89 -29.99
C ASN A 4 -28.60 -14.43 -29.99
N PHE A 5 -27.30 -14.21 -29.82
CA PHE A 5 -26.67 -12.90 -29.98
C PHE A 5 -26.28 -12.75 -31.46
N GLU A 6 -27.13 -12.09 -32.25
CA GLU A 6 -26.79 -11.70 -33.62
C GLU A 6 -25.77 -10.55 -33.56
N ILE A 7 -24.51 -10.86 -33.83
CA ILE A 7 -23.49 -9.85 -34.11
C ILE A 7 -23.76 -9.34 -35.52
N ARG A 8 -24.47 -8.22 -35.65
CA ARG A 8 -24.49 -7.45 -36.89
C ARG A 8 -23.12 -6.80 -37.06
N LEU A 9 -22.26 -7.42 -37.86
CA LEU A 9 -21.13 -6.74 -38.46
C LEU A 9 -21.74 -5.70 -39.42
N SER A 10 -21.72 -4.42 -39.03
CA SER A 10 -22.10 -3.35 -39.95
C SER A 10 -21.10 -3.36 -41.10
N GLU A 11 -21.62 -3.51 -42.33
CA GLU A 11 -20.86 -3.32 -43.56
C GLU A 11 -20.11 -1.98 -43.50
N ASP A 12 -18.84 -2.04 -43.93
CA ASP A 12 -17.89 -0.95 -44.04
C ASP A 12 -18.56 0.36 -44.46
N ASP A 13 -18.58 1.32 -43.53
CA ASP A 13 -18.91 2.71 -43.83
C ASP A 13 -17.74 3.30 -44.63
N PRO A 14 -17.92 3.71 -45.90
CA PRO A 14 -16.84 4.24 -46.72
C PRO A 14 -16.31 5.60 -46.26
N ASP A 15 -16.90 6.18 -45.21
CA ASP A 15 -16.40 7.34 -44.48
C ASP A 15 -15.54 6.99 -43.25
N ASP A 16 -15.31 5.70 -42.94
CA ASP A 16 -14.32 5.26 -41.94
C ASP A 16 -12.89 5.31 -42.52
N ARG A 17 -12.58 6.43 -43.19
CA ARG A 17 -11.19 6.80 -43.45
C ARG A 17 -10.60 7.09 -42.09
N TYR A 18 -9.83 6.14 -41.57
CA TYR A 18 -8.87 6.38 -40.50
C TYR A 18 -8.11 7.67 -40.82
N ASP A 19 -8.52 8.78 -40.22
CA ASP A 19 -7.83 10.05 -40.28
C ASP A 19 -6.72 9.95 -39.22
N PRO A 20 -5.44 9.84 -39.61
CA PRO A 20 -4.36 9.84 -38.64
C PRO A 20 -4.29 11.17 -37.86
N GLY A 21 -5.04 12.20 -38.28
CA GLY A 21 -5.27 13.45 -37.55
C GLY A 21 -6.25 13.35 -36.37
N GLU A 22 -7.14 12.35 -36.32
CA GLU A 22 -8.06 12.16 -35.19
C GLU A 22 -7.39 11.45 -33.99
N VAL A 23 -6.20 10.87 -34.18
CA VAL A 23 -5.37 10.35 -33.09
C VAL A 23 -4.38 11.40 -32.59
N GLY A 24 -4.90 12.54 -32.15
CA GLY A 24 -4.25 13.45 -31.19
C GLY A 24 -2.78 13.79 -31.45
N ALA A 25 -2.37 14.00 -32.71
CA ALA A 25 -1.04 14.49 -33.01
C ALA A 25 -0.92 15.93 -32.48
N ALA A 26 -0.33 16.09 -31.29
CA ALA A 26 0.01 17.41 -30.78
C ALA A 26 0.97 18.09 -31.77
N THR A 27 0.44 19.00 -32.56
CA THR A 27 1.16 19.73 -33.62
C THR A 27 2.18 20.72 -33.05
N ASP A 28 2.07 21.07 -31.76
CA ASP A 28 3.04 21.87 -31.03
C ASP A 28 3.68 21.08 -29.87
N SER A 29 5.01 21.17 -29.80
CA SER A 29 5.85 20.68 -28.71
C SER A 29 5.37 21.10 -27.31
N ARG A 30 4.82 22.31 -27.14
CA ARG A 30 4.32 22.80 -25.84
C ARG A 30 3.04 22.09 -25.43
N THR A 31 2.11 21.89 -26.37
CA THR A 31 0.86 21.15 -26.14
C THR A 31 1.15 19.70 -25.77
N LEU A 32 2.10 19.06 -26.45
CA LEU A 32 2.52 17.71 -26.10
C LEU A 32 3.15 17.64 -24.70
N ARG A 33 3.96 18.62 -24.33
CA ARG A 33 4.61 18.69 -23.01
C ARG A 33 3.59 18.87 -21.88
N LEU A 34 2.61 19.76 -22.07
CA LEU A 34 1.52 19.96 -21.11
C LEU A 34 0.68 18.69 -20.95
N TRP A 35 0.31 18.03 -22.05
CA TRP A 35 -0.41 16.76 -21.99
C TRP A 35 0.40 15.69 -21.21
N ARG A 36 1.70 15.58 -21.46
CA ARG A 36 2.58 14.65 -20.71
C ARG A 36 2.62 14.99 -19.22
N ALA A 37 2.65 16.27 -18.86
CA ALA A 37 2.65 16.70 -17.47
C ALA A 37 1.35 16.29 -16.77
N HIS A 38 0.19 16.51 -17.39
CA HIS A 38 -1.10 16.07 -16.86
C HIS A 38 -1.20 14.55 -16.73
N GLU A 39 -0.75 13.82 -17.75
CA GLU A 39 -0.78 12.36 -17.71
C GLU A 39 0.18 11.83 -16.63
N ALA A 40 1.35 12.45 -16.46
CA ALA A 40 2.28 12.12 -15.37
C ALA A 40 1.67 12.37 -13.99
N GLN A 41 1.01 13.52 -13.79
CA GLN A 41 0.29 13.83 -12.56
C GLN A 41 -0.80 12.78 -12.29
N ARG A 42 -1.65 12.50 -13.28
CA ARG A 42 -2.75 11.54 -13.19
C ARG A 42 -2.25 10.14 -12.81
N GLN A 43 -1.19 9.66 -13.46
CA GLN A 43 -0.57 8.36 -13.15
C GLN A 43 0.06 8.36 -11.76
N GLY A 44 0.66 9.47 -11.34
CA GLY A 44 1.22 9.66 -10.00
C GLY A 44 0.15 9.50 -8.91
N GLU A 45 -0.97 10.20 -9.05
CA GLU A 45 -2.12 10.14 -8.14
C GLU A 45 -2.74 8.74 -8.06
N LEU A 46 -2.94 8.09 -9.22
CA LEU A 46 -3.44 6.71 -9.26
C LEU A 46 -2.54 5.74 -8.49
N ARG A 47 -1.21 5.89 -8.62
CA ARG A 47 -0.25 5.06 -7.88
C ARG A 47 -0.23 5.38 -6.38
N LEU A 48 -0.34 6.64 -5.98
CA LEU A 48 -0.43 7.04 -4.56
C LEU A 48 -1.69 6.46 -3.91
N SER A 49 -2.82 6.49 -4.62
CA SER A 49 -4.07 5.85 -4.18
C SER A 49 -3.89 4.34 -3.99
N ALA A 50 -3.28 3.65 -4.97
CA ALA A 50 -2.98 2.21 -4.86
C ALA A 50 -2.03 1.88 -3.69
N GLN A 51 -1.02 2.71 -3.44
CA GLN A 51 -0.14 2.55 -2.27
C GLN A 51 -0.90 2.74 -0.96
N THR A 52 -1.83 3.69 -0.89
CA THR A 52 -2.66 3.93 0.31
C THR A 52 -3.51 2.71 0.66
N VAL A 53 -4.09 2.05 -0.35
CA VAL A 53 -4.80 0.77 -0.18
C VAL A 53 -3.86 -0.32 0.33
N SER A 54 -2.66 -0.41 -0.25
CA SER A 54 -1.64 -1.40 0.17
C SER A 54 -1.20 -1.20 1.62
N ILE A 55 -0.98 0.05 2.04
CA ILE A 55 -0.63 0.41 3.42
C ILE A 55 -1.77 0.03 4.38
N SER A 56 -3.01 0.38 4.03
CA SER A 56 -4.19 -0.01 4.81
C SER A 56 -4.28 -1.54 4.97
N GLY A 57 -3.98 -2.29 3.90
CA GLY A 57 -3.90 -3.75 3.94
C GLY A 57 -2.81 -4.28 4.88
N ILE A 58 -1.62 -3.67 4.88
CA ILE A 58 -0.53 -4.04 5.80
C ILE A 58 -0.92 -3.74 7.25
N MET A 59 -1.52 -2.57 7.52
CA MET A 59 -2.00 -2.21 8.86
C MET A 59 -3.10 -3.16 9.34
N GLY A 60 -4.06 -3.51 8.47
CA GLY A 60 -5.11 -4.48 8.79
C GLY A 60 -4.54 -5.85 9.15
N ARG A 61 -3.61 -6.39 8.34
CA ARG A 61 -2.92 -7.65 8.66
C ARG A 61 -2.11 -7.58 9.95
N SER A 62 -1.47 -6.44 10.21
CA SER A 62 -0.73 -6.21 11.46
C SER A 62 -1.67 -6.21 12.67
N ALA A 63 -2.86 -5.60 12.57
CA ALA A 63 -3.87 -5.63 13.62
C ALA A 63 -4.35 -7.06 13.90
N THR A 64 -4.66 -7.82 12.84
CA THR A 64 -5.06 -9.23 12.96
C THR A 64 -3.98 -10.07 13.61
N LEU A 65 -2.71 -9.87 13.23
CA LEU A 65 -1.58 -10.57 13.83
C LEU A 65 -1.47 -10.25 15.32
N ILE A 66 -1.57 -8.97 15.71
CA ILE A 66 -1.57 -8.56 17.13
C ILE A 66 -2.68 -9.28 17.90
N GLY A 67 -3.91 -9.33 17.35
CA GLY A 67 -5.02 -10.06 17.96
C GLY A 67 -4.68 -11.53 18.24
N TRP A 68 -4.19 -12.26 17.23
CA TRP A 68 -3.83 -13.67 17.38
C TRP A 68 -2.64 -13.88 18.33
N THR A 69 -1.62 -13.04 18.26
CA THR A 69 -0.47 -13.13 19.18
C THR A 69 -0.86 -12.94 20.64
N LEU A 70 -1.77 -12.02 20.94
CA LEU A 70 -2.29 -11.83 22.30
C LEU A 70 -3.06 -13.07 22.78
N THR A 71 -3.94 -13.63 21.93
CA THR A 71 -4.66 -14.87 22.25
C THR A 71 -3.70 -16.03 22.53
N ILE A 72 -2.69 -16.23 21.68
CA ILE A 72 -1.68 -17.30 21.85
C ILE A 72 -0.87 -17.07 23.13
N THR A 73 -0.45 -15.84 23.40
CA THR A 73 0.32 -15.50 24.61
C THR A 73 -0.48 -15.82 25.87
N LEU A 74 -1.76 -15.45 25.91
CA LEU A 74 -2.66 -15.76 27.04
C LEU A 74 -2.87 -17.27 27.20
N ALA A 75 -3.10 -17.99 26.10
CA ALA A 75 -3.29 -19.44 26.12
C ALA A 75 -2.04 -20.16 26.65
N LEU A 76 -0.86 -19.81 26.14
CA LEU A 76 0.42 -20.39 26.59
C LEU A 76 0.75 -20.04 28.04
N SER A 77 0.46 -18.81 28.48
CA SER A 77 0.66 -18.39 29.87
C SER A 77 -0.24 -19.17 30.82
N THR A 78 -1.49 -19.39 30.41
CA THR A 78 -2.46 -20.18 31.19
C THR A 78 -2.04 -21.64 31.26
N ALA A 79 -1.65 -22.24 30.12
CA ALA A 79 -1.14 -23.61 30.06
C ALA A 79 0.13 -23.79 30.91
N SER A 80 1.04 -22.81 30.93
CA SER A 80 2.22 -22.84 31.79
C SER A 80 1.84 -22.84 33.27
N ALA A 81 0.79 -22.13 33.67
CA ALA A 81 0.35 -22.04 35.05
C ALA A 81 -0.37 -23.31 35.51
N THR A 82 -1.19 -23.93 34.64
CA THR A 82 -2.01 -25.11 35.00
C THR A 82 -1.26 -26.42 34.85
N ALA A 83 -0.46 -26.59 33.80
CA ALA A 83 0.27 -27.83 33.53
C ALA A 83 1.69 -27.85 34.16
N GLY A 84 2.13 -26.74 34.76
CA GLY A 84 3.44 -26.65 35.42
C GLY A 84 4.64 -26.57 34.47
N HIS A 85 4.42 -26.50 33.16
CA HIS A 85 5.48 -26.42 32.15
C HIS A 85 6.01 -25.00 31.97
N ARG A 86 6.94 -24.59 32.85
CA ARG A 86 7.55 -23.25 32.83
C ARG A 86 8.23 -22.88 31.50
N LEU A 87 8.66 -23.88 30.71
CA LEU A 87 9.29 -23.64 29.41
C LEU A 87 8.34 -23.03 28.37
N LEU A 88 7.01 -23.21 28.51
CA LEU A 88 6.01 -22.59 27.64
C LEU A 88 6.02 -21.06 27.73
N MET A 89 6.56 -20.49 28.83
CA MET A 89 6.75 -19.04 28.96
C MET A 89 7.72 -18.48 27.93
N ILE A 90 8.68 -19.27 27.44
CA ILE A 90 9.59 -18.84 26.37
C ILE A 90 8.80 -18.61 25.08
N SER A 91 7.95 -19.57 24.70
CA SER A 91 7.07 -19.44 23.53
C SER A 91 6.07 -18.29 23.69
N ALA A 92 5.52 -18.09 24.89
CA ALA A 92 4.64 -16.95 25.17
C ALA A 92 5.38 -15.61 25.00
N ALA A 93 6.61 -15.49 25.49
CA ALA A 93 7.42 -14.29 25.34
C ALA A 93 7.77 -14.01 23.86
N MET A 94 8.06 -15.04 23.06
CA MET A 94 8.28 -14.89 21.62
C MET A 94 7.02 -14.42 20.88
N ALA A 95 5.86 -14.97 21.22
CA ALA A 95 4.57 -14.53 20.66
C ALA A 95 4.29 -13.06 21.00
N LEU A 96 4.55 -12.65 22.24
CA LEU A 96 4.42 -11.25 22.66
C LEU A 96 5.41 -10.33 21.92
N ALA A 97 6.66 -10.75 21.75
CA ALA A 97 7.65 -9.98 21.00
C ALA A 97 7.24 -9.78 19.53
N SER A 98 6.61 -10.79 18.91
CA SER A 98 6.03 -10.67 17.56
C SER A 98 4.97 -9.57 17.48
N ALA A 99 4.09 -9.49 18.49
CA ALA A 99 3.08 -8.44 18.61
C ALA A 99 3.73 -7.06 18.69
N MET A 100 4.75 -6.91 19.54
CA MET A 100 5.47 -5.65 19.73
C MET A 100 6.15 -5.16 18.44
N ILE A 101 6.71 -6.07 17.64
CA ILE A 101 7.28 -5.72 16.33
C ILE A 101 6.18 -5.26 15.38
N ALA A 102 5.01 -5.91 15.38
CA ALA A 102 3.89 -5.56 14.50
C ALA A 102 3.29 -4.18 14.84
N ILE A 103 3.36 -3.74 16.10
CA ILE A 103 2.92 -2.41 16.53
C ILE A 103 3.67 -1.29 15.80
N VAL A 104 4.92 -1.52 15.38
CA VAL A 104 5.73 -0.53 14.64
C VAL A 104 5.03 -0.06 13.36
N ASN A 105 4.20 -0.90 12.74
CA ASN A 105 3.43 -0.55 11.53
C ASN A 105 2.31 0.48 11.78
N PHE A 106 1.90 0.70 13.03
CA PHE A 106 0.89 1.71 13.39
C PHE A 106 1.49 3.09 13.68
N ARG A 107 2.82 3.22 13.67
CA ARG A 107 3.45 4.50 13.90
C ARG A 107 2.96 5.51 12.86
N PRO A 108 2.47 6.69 13.27
CA PRO A 108 1.96 7.70 12.33
C PRO A 108 3.13 8.29 11.54
N PHE A 109 3.41 7.69 10.38
CA PHE A 109 4.30 8.28 9.39
C PHE A 109 3.50 9.26 8.53
N ARG A 110 4.15 10.34 8.09
CA ARG A 110 3.57 11.26 7.11
C ARG A 110 3.59 10.60 5.73
N TRP A 111 2.59 9.78 5.44
CA TRP A 111 2.39 9.16 4.13
C TRP A 111 2.07 10.22 3.09
N GLY A 112 2.65 10.09 1.89
CA GLY A 112 2.20 10.87 0.74
C GLY A 112 0.77 10.43 0.41
N LEU A 113 -0.14 11.39 0.35
CA LEU A 113 -1.56 11.16 0.06
C LEU A 113 -1.85 11.53 -1.39
N SER A 114 -2.85 10.89 -1.99
CA SER A 114 -3.32 11.28 -3.31
C SER A 114 -4.03 12.63 -3.23
N GLY A 115 -3.68 13.53 -4.14
CA GLY A 115 -4.24 14.87 -4.24
C GLY A 115 -3.49 15.91 -3.41
N ASP A 116 -3.62 17.16 -3.83
CA ASP A 116 -2.97 18.29 -3.20
C ASP A 116 -3.90 19.03 -2.24
N LEU A 117 -3.29 19.69 -1.26
CA LEU A 117 -4.01 20.57 -0.36
C LEU A 117 -4.51 21.79 -1.13
N PRO A 118 -5.77 22.24 -0.92
CA PRO A 118 -6.28 23.46 -1.54
C PRO A 118 -5.41 24.68 -1.26
N SER A 119 -4.72 24.74 -0.12
CA SER A 119 -3.81 25.84 0.21
C SER A 119 -2.59 25.92 -0.72
N TYR A 120 -2.12 24.77 -1.20
CA TYR A 120 -1.06 24.70 -2.19
C TYR A 120 -1.55 25.13 -3.56
N VAL A 121 -2.72 24.62 -3.98
CA VAL A 121 -3.35 24.97 -5.27
C VAL A 121 -3.68 26.46 -5.37
N LEU A 122 -4.19 27.04 -4.28
CA LEU A 122 -4.56 28.46 -4.21
C LEU A 122 -3.37 29.38 -3.87
N GLY A 123 -2.17 28.83 -3.66
CA GLY A 123 -0.98 29.58 -3.29
C GLY A 123 -1.09 30.34 -1.96
N THR A 124 -1.98 29.90 -1.06
CA THR A 124 -2.19 30.52 0.26
C THR A 124 -1.22 30.00 1.32
N ASP A 125 -0.38 29.02 0.98
CA ASP A 125 0.70 28.55 1.83
C ASP A 125 1.79 29.62 2.04
N SER A 126 2.45 29.56 3.20
CA SER A 126 3.45 30.52 3.66
C SER A 126 4.73 30.61 2.82
N LYS A 127 4.87 29.78 1.78
CA LYS A 127 5.88 29.87 0.73
C LYS A 127 5.16 29.89 -0.62
N PRO A 128 4.78 31.08 -1.14
CA PRO A 128 4.13 31.15 -2.43
C PRO A 128 5.14 30.73 -3.50
N VAL A 129 4.96 29.52 -4.05
CA VAL A 129 5.56 29.16 -5.33
C VAL A 129 4.64 29.78 -6.37
N THR A 130 5.03 30.92 -6.92
CA THR A 130 4.33 31.55 -8.03
C THR A 130 4.74 30.83 -9.31
N PHE A 131 3.77 30.21 -9.99
CA PHE A 131 3.98 29.59 -11.29
C PHE A 131 3.59 30.60 -12.37
N GLU A 132 4.41 30.77 -13.40
CA GLU A 132 4.13 31.71 -14.49
C GLU A 132 3.20 31.08 -15.53
N THR A 133 3.23 29.75 -15.64
CA THR A 133 2.42 29.00 -16.61
C THR A 133 1.74 27.80 -15.97
N GLU A 134 0.61 27.38 -16.56
CA GLU A 134 -0.07 26.13 -16.21
C GLU A 134 0.87 24.92 -16.32
N LEU A 135 1.74 24.92 -17.33
CA LEU A 135 2.71 23.86 -17.54
C LEU A 135 3.65 23.71 -16.33
N GLU A 136 4.23 24.81 -15.84
CA GLU A 136 5.12 24.78 -14.68
C GLU A 136 4.40 24.29 -13.43
N TYR A 137 3.15 24.70 -13.25
CA TYR A 137 2.31 24.26 -12.14
C TYR A 137 2.10 22.74 -12.18
N VAL A 138 1.64 22.21 -13.31
CA VAL A 138 1.35 20.77 -13.48
C VAL A 138 2.62 19.92 -13.38
N GLU A 139 3.74 20.40 -13.93
CA GLU A 139 5.04 19.74 -13.77
C GLU A 139 5.49 19.67 -12.30
N ALA A 140 5.27 20.75 -11.54
CA ALA A 140 5.56 20.76 -10.11
C ALA A 140 4.68 19.76 -9.33
N LEU A 141 3.39 19.64 -9.69
CA LEU A 141 2.50 18.62 -9.11
C LEU A 141 2.96 17.20 -9.42
N ALA A 142 3.32 16.93 -10.67
CA ALA A 142 3.81 15.62 -11.08
C ALA A 142 5.12 15.25 -10.36
N LEU A 143 6.05 16.20 -10.21
CA LEU A 143 7.30 16.00 -9.47
C LEU A 143 7.05 15.72 -7.98
N ARG A 144 6.11 16.44 -7.37
CA ARG A 144 5.72 16.20 -5.97
C ARG A 144 5.13 14.80 -5.80
N ALA A 145 4.22 14.39 -6.68
CA ALA A 145 3.65 13.05 -6.65
C ALA A 145 4.74 11.97 -6.75
N GLN A 146 5.75 12.18 -7.62
CA GLN A 146 6.90 11.29 -7.71
C GLN A 146 7.71 11.24 -6.40
N MET A 147 7.99 12.38 -5.78
CA MET A 147 8.70 12.43 -4.49
C MET A 147 7.95 11.67 -3.38
N ASP A 148 6.62 11.82 -3.34
CA ASP A 148 5.76 11.13 -2.38
C ASP A 148 5.70 9.62 -2.66
N LEU A 149 5.66 9.21 -3.95
CA LEU A 149 5.74 7.81 -4.35
C LEU A 149 7.04 7.15 -3.90
N ASP A 150 8.18 7.83 -4.09
CA ASP A 150 9.49 7.33 -3.71
C ASP A 150 9.63 7.21 -2.19
N ALA A 151 9.15 8.22 -1.46
CA ALA A 151 9.11 8.17 0.00
C ALA A 151 8.21 7.04 0.52
N ASN A 152 7.04 6.84 -0.10
CA ASN A 152 6.11 5.78 0.26
C ASN A 152 6.66 4.40 -0.08
N ASN A 153 7.34 4.20 -1.21
CA ASN A 153 7.92 2.91 -1.60
C ASN A 153 8.87 2.37 -0.53
N VAL A 154 9.79 3.20 -0.04
CA VAL A 154 10.74 2.82 1.03
C VAL A 154 10.00 2.43 2.32
N ARG A 155 8.92 3.15 2.66
CA ARG A 155 8.14 2.90 3.87
C ARG A 155 7.28 1.65 3.77
N VAL A 156 6.63 1.42 2.63
CA VAL A 156 5.84 0.21 2.34
C VAL A 156 6.73 -1.02 2.43
N ASP A 157 7.90 -0.99 1.79
CA ASP A 157 8.87 -2.08 1.81
C ASP A 157 9.39 -2.35 3.25
N ARG A 158 9.67 -1.29 4.02
CA ARG A 158 9.99 -1.43 5.45
C ARG A 158 8.84 -2.07 6.24
N ALA A 159 7.61 -1.60 6.06
CA ALA A 159 6.44 -2.12 6.78
C ALA A 159 6.15 -3.59 6.44
N ALA A 160 6.33 -3.96 5.16
CA ALA A 160 6.22 -5.35 4.70
C ALA A 160 7.28 -6.25 5.35
N ARG A 161 8.54 -5.81 5.42
CA ARG A 161 9.61 -6.54 6.13
C ARG A 161 9.32 -6.70 7.61
N VAL A 162 8.86 -5.65 8.28
CA VAL A 162 8.48 -5.70 9.70
C VAL A 162 7.37 -6.74 9.92
N LEU A 163 6.34 -6.73 9.07
CA LEU A 163 5.26 -7.72 9.13
C LEU A 163 5.78 -9.15 8.89
N LEU A 164 6.69 -9.35 7.94
CA LEU A 164 7.31 -10.65 7.68
C LEU A 164 8.09 -11.16 8.91
N TRP A 165 8.89 -10.30 9.54
CA TRP A 165 9.63 -10.67 10.76
C TRP A 165 8.70 -11.03 11.91
N SER A 166 7.61 -10.28 12.11
CA SER A 166 6.57 -10.64 13.08
C SER A 166 5.97 -12.02 12.79
N LEU A 167 5.64 -12.33 11.53
CA LEU A 167 5.10 -13.64 11.14
C LEU A 167 6.07 -14.78 11.41
N ILE A 168 7.35 -14.62 11.03
CA ILE A 168 8.39 -15.62 11.29
C ILE A 168 8.55 -15.87 12.79
N LEU A 169 8.57 -14.80 13.59
CA LEU A 169 8.72 -14.91 15.04
C LEU A 169 7.51 -15.60 15.69
N LEU A 170 6.29 -15.31 15.23
CA LEU A 170 5.08 -15.99 15.68
C LEU A 170 5.08 -17.48 15.30
N GLY A 171 5.43 -17.80 14.05
CA GLY A 171 5.57 -19.18 13.61
C GLY A 171 6.59 -19.96 14.45
N SER A 172 7.71 -19.31 14.77
CA SER A 172 8.75 -19.88 15.65
C SER A 172 8.22 -20.13 17.06
N ALA A 173 7.42 -19.22 17.63
CA ALA A 173 6.81 -19.36 18.94
C ALA A 173 5.82 -20.53 19.01
N VAL A 174 5.02 -20.74 17.96
CA VAL A 174 4.08 -21.87 17.87
C VAL A 174 4.85 -23.18 17.72
N ALA A 175 5.88 -23.22 16.88
CA ALA A 175 6.72 -24.41 16.71
C ALA A 175 7.44 -24.80 18.00
N SER A 176 8.01 -23.83 18.73
CA SER A 176 8.66 -24.11 20.02
C SER A 176 7.67 -24.61 21.06
N ALA A 177 6.46 -24.04 21.13
CA ALA A 177 5.41 -24.54 22.03
C ALA A 177 5.02 -25.99 21.71
N ALA A 178 4.90 -26.34 20.42
CA ALA A 178 4.57 -27.70 20.00
C ALA A 178 5.68 -28.71 20.38
N LEU A 179 6.96 -28.35 20.15
CA LEU A 179 8.10 -29.19 20.51
C LEU A 179 8.19 -29.42 22.02
N ILE A 180 7.99 -28.36 22.82
CA ILE A 180 7.99 -28.45 24.29
C ILE A 180 6.86 -29.40 24.72
N SER A 181 5.65 -29.24 24.21
CA SER A 181 4.52 -30.11 24.55
C SER A 181 4.78 -31.58 24.18
N LEU A 182 5.36 -31.85 23.01
CA LEU A 182 5.70 -33.21 22.58
C LEU A 182 6.75 -33.86 23.49
N SER A 183 7.72 -33.10 23.99
CA SER A 183 8.76 -33.62 24.89
C SER A 183 8.26 -34.07 26.26
N PHE A 184 7.01 -33.76 26.62
CA PHE A 184 6.38 -34.22 27.86
C PHE A 184 5.41 -35.39 27.65
N VAL A 185 5.06 -35.70 26.40
CA VAL A 185 4.16 -36.82 26.06
C VAL A 185 4.91 -38.14 25.92
N PHE A 186 6.20 -38.09 25.58
CA PHE A 186 7.10 -39.24 25.43
C PHE A 186 8.13 -39.27 26.55
#